data_AF-A0A5C6FPZ3-F1
#
_entry.id   AF-A0A5C6FPZ3-F1
#
_cell.length_a   1.000
_cell.length_b   1.000
_cell.length_c   1.000
_cell.angle_alpha   90.00
_cell.angle_beta   90.00
_cell.angle_gamma   90.00
#
_symmetry.space_group_name_H-M   'P 1'
#
loop_
_entity.id
_entity.type
_entity.pdbx_description
1 polymer ?
#
loop_
_entity_poly.entity_id
_entity_poly.type
_entity_poly.pdbx_seq_one_letter_code
_entity_poly.pdbx_strand_id
1 'polypeptide(L)'
;MPHPISQTIYQALADIELVDPHTHINPHAPASKSLADLLGYHYYTELAHSAGMPKDQIEDDSIGPDELVARLVEGLWPIENTVQYRWFIEICRKLFDVDCRTIDSENLETITAAAADKFASPNWADTVLSRSNVRAVFLTNDFDDDLQGFDTAKYIPCLRTDDLVFHLAKPETRQRLTDCSGIELTGSLDSLRSALKQRFEHFTASGAKACAISLPPTFEPQQVSDGRAETAWESVLRQGILADDSHHTALSRFVFWTLAELCDEFGLPFDLMIGVNRGVYESGVFQGQDLYDSRVSLIQYKALFNAFPKVTFPVSVLASVTNQELVSYAWIFPNVVTNGHWWYSNTPSFIARDAMARLEAIPQTKQIGYYSDAYKLEFVWPKFDMYRQVLSNLLAEHFVGFLGWSEEQAIALGHRVLRGNVEDIFNIESTGDGELDPRPTDDELTAVGRPDVVIGDRNDPPDAASVASELDAEPLDVGDLTGSEDETSTNIRPLGGDSQFVADDSDLRLKNDPRTGEPTLPVDEDETDKPS
;
A
#
# COMPACT_ATOMS: atom_id res chain seq x y z
N MET A 1 -19.37 16.90 -16.09
CA MET A 1 -20.39 16.36 -15.15
C MET A 1 -20.08 14.89 -14.98
N PRO A 2 -20.09 14.35 -13.76
CA PRO A 2 -19.91 12.91 -13.57
C PRO A 2 -20.98 12.15 -14.37
N HIS A 3 -20.59 11.06 -15.00
CA HIS A 3 -21.50 10.19 -15.73
C HIS A 3 -22.60 9.71 -14.75
N PRO A 4 -23.90 9.70 -15.10
CA PRO A 4 -24.98 9.33 -14.17
C PRO A 4 -24.72 7.99 -13.45
N ILE A 5 -24.11 7.03 -14.16
CA ILE A 5 -23.72 5.72 -13.62
C ILE A 5 -22.61 5.81 -12.56
N SER A 6 -21.62 6.70 -12.73
CA SER A 6 -20.57 6.88 -11.71
C SER A 6 -21.16 7.35 -10.39
N GLN A 7 -22.16 8.23 -10.46
CA GLN A 7 -22.86 8.74 -9.29
C GLN A 7 -23.61 7.63 -8.55
N THR A 8 -24.40 6.80 -9.27
CA THR A 8 -25.14 5.70 -8.66
C THR A 8 -24.23 4.62 -8.08
N ILE A 9 -23.13 4.27 -8.77
CA ILE A 9 -22.08 3.40 -8.22
C ILE A 9 -21.50 4.03 -6.95
N TYR A 10 -21.11 5.30 -6.98
CA TYR A 10 -20.56 5.99 -5.81
C TYR A 10 -21.52 5.95 -4.61
N GLN A 11 -22.84 6.17 -4.81
CA GLN A 11 -23.84 6.01 -3.75
C GLN A 11 -23.78 4.60 -3.14
N ALA A 12 -23.84 3.57 -3.98
CA ALA A 12 -23.77 2.18 -3.51
C ALA A 12 -22.47 1.89 -2.75
N LEU A 13 -21.32 2.42 -3.20
CA LEU A 13 -20.04 2.27 -2.50
C LEU A 13 -19.98 3.06 -1.18
N ALA A 14 -20.67 4.19 -1.08
CA ALA A 14 -20.72 5.00 0.14
C ALA A 14 -21.60 4.37 1.23
N ASP A 15 -22.59 3.56 0.83
CA ASP A 15 -23.48 2.82 1.73
C ASP A 15 -22.82 1.58 2.34
N ILE A 16 -21.67 1.13 1.80
CA ILE A 16 -20.89 0.01 2.34
C ILE A 16 -20.32 0.41 3.70
N GLU A 17 -20.73 -0.30 4.75
CA GLU A 17 -20.08 -0.19 6.06
C GLU A 17 -18.66 -0.75 5.95
N LEU A 18 -17.67 0.00 6.40
CA LEU A 18 -16.25 -0.34 6.25
C LEU A 18 -15.65 -0.96 7.52
N VAL A 19 -14.64 -1.78 7.30
CA VAL A 19 -13.60 -2.09 8.29
C VAL A 19 -12.31 -1.54 7.71
N ASP A 20 -11.70 -0.56 8.38
CA ASP A 20 -10.44 0.02 7.90
C ASP A 20 -9.28 -0.92 8.27
N PRO A 21 -8.58 -1.55 7.30
CA PRO A 21 -7.63 -2.60 7.59
C PRO A 21 -6.25 -2.08 8.03
N HIS A 22 -6.02 -0.76 8.04
CA HIS A 22 -4.75 -0.20 8.53
C HIS A 22 -4.87 1.27 8.98
N THR A 23 -4.60 1.53 10.28
CA THR A 23 -4.54 2.87 10.86
C THR A 23 -3.46 3.00 11.93
N HIS A 24 -3.21 4.23 12.37
CA HIS A 24 -2.37 4.58 13.52
C HIS A 24 -3.20 5.23 14.65
N ILE A 25 -4.49 4.87 14.74
CA ILE A 25 -5.38 5.38 15.78
C ILE A 25 -4.89 4.95 17.17
N ASN A 26 -4.85 5.88 18.11
CA ASN A 26 -4.72 5.54 19.53
C ASN A 26 -6.11 5.20 20.09
N PRO A 27 -6.38 3.96 20.52
CA PRO A 27 -7.73 3.55 20.96
C PRO A 27 -8.21 4.27 22.22
N HIS A 28 -7.30 4.87 23.01
CA HIS A 28 -7.64 5.67 24.20
C HIS A 28 -7.89 7.15 23.90
N ALA A 29 -7.50 7.63 22.72
CA ALA A 29 -7.76 8.98 22.24
C ALA A 29 -8.00 9.00 20.72
N PRO A 30 -9.03 8.27 20.24
CA PRO A 30 -9.13 7.93 18.82
C PRO A 30 -9.61 9.09 17.95
N ALA A 31 -10.45 9.96 18.50
CA ALA A 31 -10.88 11.20 17.85
C ALA A 31 -10.06 12.41 18.32
N SER A 32 -10.17 13.50 17.58
CA SER A 32 -9.57 14.78 17.91
C SER A 32 -10.28 15.45 19.08
N LYS A 33 -9.53 16.25 19.84
CA LYS A 33 -10.02 17.10 20.94
C LYS A 33 -9.90 18.59 20.62
N SER A 34 -9.14 18.93 19.58
CA SER A 34 -8.93 20.29 19.10
C SER A 34 -8.65 20.30 17.61
N LEU A 35 -8.76 21.47 16.97
CA LEU A 35 -8.35 21.62 15.57
C LEU A 35 -6.84 21.39 15.38
N ALA A 36 -6.03 21.55 16.44
CA ALA A 36 -4.59 21.25 16.38
C ALA A 36 -4.32 19.76 16.18
N ASP A 37 -5.19 18.85 16.63
CA ASP A 37 -5.06 17.41 16.34
C ASP A 37 -5.27 17.10 14.84
N LEU A 38 -5.94 18.01 14.10
CA LEU A 38 -6.19 17.88 12.66
C LEU A 38 -5.17 18.66 11.85
N LEU A 39 -5.03 19.96 12.08
CA LEU A 39 -4.12 20.84 11.33
C LEU A 39 -2.67 20.74 11.80
N GLY A 40 -2.42 20.32 13.04
CA GLY A 40 -1.06 20.03 13.53
C GLY A 40 -0.55 18.66 13.08
N TYR A 41 -1.37 17.87 12.39
CA TYR A 41 -0.95 16.61 11.80
C TYR A 41 -0.01 16.84 10.59
N HIS A 42 0.93 15.93 10.37
CA HIS A 42 2.05 16.17 9.46
C HIS A 42 1.63 16.50 8.02
N TYR A 43 0.49 16.00 7.52
CA TYR A 43 0.00 16.37 6.18
C TYR A 43 -0.20 17.87 5.96
N TYR A 44 -0.44 18.65 7.02
CA TYR A 44 -0.59 20.10 6.92
C TYR A 44 0.69 20.81 7.33
N THR A 45 1.34 20.38 8.40
CA THR A 45 2.57 21.03 8.87
C THR A 45 3.73 20.84 7.89
N GLU A 46 3.86 19.67 7.26
CA GLU A 46 4.91 19.40 6.27
C GLU A 46 4.70 20.23 5.00
N LEU A 47 3.44 20.41 4.58
CA LEU A 47 3.08 21.21 3.41
C LEU A 47 3.19 22.71 3.67
N ALA A 48 2.73 23.19 4.82
CA ALA A 48 2.93 24.58 5.23
C ALA A 48 4.42 24.91 5.33
N HIS A 49 5.21 24.00 5.91
CA HIS A 49 6.66 24.13 5.96
C HIS A 49 7.30 24.15 4.57
N SER A 50 6.93 23.19 3.71
CA SER A 50 7.39 23.13 2.31
C SER A 50 6.99 24.38 1.51
N ALA A 51 5.88 25.02 1.86
CA ALA A 51 5.40 26.25 1.23
C ALA A 51 6.10 27.52 1.75
N GLY A 52 6.99 27.39 2.75
CA GLY A 52 7.85 28.46 3.24
C GLY A 52 7.61 28.88 4.69
N MET A 53 6.67 28.26 5.41
CA MET A 53 6.50 28.50 6.85
C MET A 53 7.69 27.94 7.63
N PRO A 54 8.42 28.72 8.44
CA PRO A 54 9.54 28.21 9.21
C PRO A 54 9.12 27.14 10.23
N LYS A 55 9.94 26.09 10.39
CA LYS A 55 9.68 24.99 11.33
C LYS A 55 9.51 25.48 12.78
N ASP A 56 10.30 26.46 13.20
CA ASP A 56 10.24 27.07 14.53
C ASP A 56 8.96 27.88 14.78
N GLN A 57 8.18 28.22 13.75
CA GLN A 57 6.85 28.81 13.93
C GLN A 57 5.78 27.74 14.16
N ILE A 58 6.00 26.52 13.66
CA ILE A 58 5.09 25.37 13.76
C ILE A 58 5.37 24.58 15.05
N GLU A 59 6.64 24.28 15.34
CA GLU A 59 7.09 23.47 16.47
C GLU A 59 7.69 24.33 17.58
N ASP A 60 6.93 25.34 18.00
CA ASP A 60 7.28 26.21 19.11
C ASP A 60 6.71 25.64 20.42
N ASP A 61 7.55 25.04 21.27
CA ASP A 61 7.09 24.46 22.55
C ASP A 61 6.45 25.50 23.50
N SER A 62 6.57 26.80 23.21
CA SER A 62 5.96 27.87 24.01
C SER A 62 4.52 28.20 23.63
N ILE A 63 4.00 27.69 22.52
CA ILE A 63 2.62 27.99 22.06
C ILE A 63 1.63 26.89 22.43
N GLY A 64 0.37 27.31 22.60
CA GLY A 64 -0.75 26.39 22.78
C GLY A 64 -1.40 25.95 21.47
N PRO A 65 -2.35 24.99 21.52
CA PRO A 65 -3.06 24.47 20.35
C PRO A 65 -3.74 25.54 19.48
N ASP A 66 -4.39 26.53 20.09
CA ASP A 66 -5.13 27.57 19.36
C ASP A 66 -4.19 28.51 18.58
N GLU A 67 -3.05 28.85 19.18
CA GLU A 67 -2.01 29.67 18.52
C GLU A 67 -1.36 28.91 17.37
N LEU A 68 -1.10 27.60 17.54
CA LEU A 68 -0.61 26.74 16.44
C LEU A 68 -1.58 26.75 15.26
N VAL A 69 -2.88 26.57 15.52
CA VAL A 69 -3.91 26.61 14.48
C VAL A 69 -3.96 27.96 13.78
N ALA A 70 -3.91 29.07 14.53
CA ALA A 70 -3.90 30.42 13.97
C ALA A 70 -2.70 30.63 13.04
N ARG A 71 -1.48 30.27 13.49
CA ARG A 71 -0.25 30.34 12.68
C ARG A 71 -0.37 29.51 11.41
N LEU A 72 -0.82 28.25 11.53
CA LEU A 72 -0.96 27.37 10.38
C LEU A 72 -1.91 27.95 9.34
N VAL A 73 -3.09 28.45 9.75
CA VAL A 73 -4.09 29.01 8.83
C VAL A 73 -3.54 30.17 7.99
N GLU A 74 -2.66 31.00 8.54
CA GLU A 74 -1.96 32.05 7.77
C GLU A 74 -1.07 31.47 6.65
N GLY A 75 -0.56 30.24 6.84
CA GLY A 75 0.28 29.51 5.89
C GLY A 75 -0.44 28.45 5.05
N LEU A 76 -1.77 28.26 5.18
CA LEU A 76 -2.49 27.23 4.41
C LEU A 76 -2.89 27.69 3.00
N TRP A 77 -3.04 29.01 2.79
CA TRP A 77 -2.73 29.72 1.55
C TRP A 77 -2.25 28.85 0.36
N PRO A 78 -0.94 28.54 0.35
CA PRO A 78 -0.29 27.98 -0.82
C PRO A 78 -0.66 26.51 -1.10
N ILE A 79 -1.40 25.86 -0.21
CA ILE A 79 -1.70 24.42 -0.30
C ILE A 79 -3.17 24.14 -0.62
N GLU A 80 -4.00 25.16 -0.85
CA GLU A 80 -5.44 25.00 -1.17
C GLU A 80 -5.71 24.08 -2.38
N ASN A 81 -4.75 23.98 -3.30
CA ASN A 81 -4.82 23.11 -4.47
C ASN A 81 -4.57 21.62 -4.18
N THR A 82 -4.12 21.28 -2.96
CA THR A 82 -3.68 19.94 -2.59
C THR A 82 -4.86 19.06 -2.15
N VAL A 83 -4.70 17.74 -2.28
CA VAL A 83 -5.74 16.80 -1.83
C VAL A 83 -5.84 16.75 -0.31
N GLN A 84 -4.74 17.00 0.40
CA GLN A 84 -4.66 17.09 1.85
C GLN A 84 -5.52 18.24 2.38
N TYR A 85 -5.42 19.41 1.75
CA TYR A 85 -6.28 20.54 2.09
C TYR A 85 -7.76 20.20 1.88
N ARG A 86 -8.09 19.56 0.75
CA ARG A 86 -9.46 19.09 0.50
C ARG A 86 -9.95 18.13 1.59
N TRP A 87 -9.14 17.23 2.12
CA TRP A 87 -9.56 16.35 3.22
C TRP A 87 -10.03 17.13 4.45
N PHE A 88 -9.36 18.23 4.81
CA PHE A 88 -9.78 19.07 5.94
C PHE A 88 -11.09 19.81 5.66
N ILE A 89 -11.25 20.36 4.45
CA ILE A 89 -12.51 21.01 4.06
C ILE A 89 -13.67 20.01 4.11
N GLU A 90 -13.44 18.78 3.66
CA GLU A 90 -14.43 17.71 3.74
C GLU A 90 -14.73 17.30 5.18
N ILE A 91 -13.76 17.32 6.10
CA ILE A 91 -14.01 17.16 7.56
C ILE A 91 -14.91 18.28 8.08
N CYS A 92 -14.63 19.55 7.74
CA CYS A 92 -15.45 20.68 8.16
C CYS A 92 -16.91 20.52 7.70
N ARG A 93 -17.12 20.15 6.43
CA ARG A 93 -18.45 19.95 5.85
C ARG A 93 -19.16 18.73 6.45
N LYS A 94 -18.48 17.59 6.48
CA LYS A 94 -19.07 16.30 6.83
C LYS A 94 -19.21 16.07 8.32
N LEU A 95 -18.31 16.58 9.16
CA LEU A 95 -18.24 16.25 10.59
C LEU A 95 -18.56 17.45 11.48
N PHE A 96 -18.16 18.66 11.09
CA PHE A 96 -18.46 19.88 11.84
C PHE A 96 -19.71 20.62 11.37
N ASP A 97 -20.32 20.16 10.26
CA ASP A 97 -21.52 20.75 9.66
C ASP A 97 -21.31 22.22 9.22
N VAL A 98 -20.08 22.56 8.82
CA VAL A 98 -19.71 23.88 8.31
C VAL A 98 -19.50 23.81 6.80
N ASP A 99 -20.38 24.47 6.03
CA ASP A 99 -20.21 24.58 4.58
C ASP A 99 -19.16 25.65 4.27
N CYS A 100 -17.90 25.22 4.16
CA CYS A 100 -16.79 26.04 3.73
C CYS A 100 -16.12 25.46 2.48
N ARG A 101 -15.34 26.31 1.81
CA ARG A 101 -14.49 25.94 0.66
C ARG A 101 -13.00 26.16 0.94
N THR A 102 -12.71 27.07 1.86
CA THR A 102 -11.40 27.44 2.34
C THR A 102 -11.47 27.63 3.86
N ILE A 103 -10.32 27.63 4.51
CA ILE A 103 -10.11 28.09 5.88
C ILE A 103 -9.13 29.27 5.85
N ASP A 104 -9.52 30.36 6.47
CA ASP A 104 -8.77 31.62 6.54
C ASP A 104 -9.11 32.35 7.85
N SER A 105 -8.52 33.53 8.06
CA SER A 105 -8.77 34.32 9.26
C SER A 105 -10.21 34.85 9.38
N GLU A 106 -10.98 34.92 8.29
CA GLU A 106 -12.37 35.41 8.30
C GLU A 106 -13.34 34.34 8.83
N ASN A 107 -13.05 33.06 8.58
CA ASN A 107 -13.93 31.95 8.98
C ASN A 107 -13.37 31.04 10.09
N LEU A 108 -12.11 31.23 10.50
CA LEU A 108 -11.46 30.42 11.52
C LEU A 108 -12.24 30.38 12.85
N GLU A 109 -12.75 31.52 13.32
CA GLU A 109 -13.53 31.57 14.56
C GLU A 109 -14.79 30.71 14.46
N THR A 110 -15.47 30.73 13.30
CA THR A 110 -16.69 29.95 13.07
C THR A 110 -16.38 28.45 13.04
N ILE A 111 -15.34 28.03 12.32
CA ILE A 111 -14.92 26.62 12.25
C ILE A 111 -14.46 26.13 13.62
N THR A 112 -13.70 26.95 14.36
CA THR A 112 -13.21 26.62 15.71
C THR A 112 -14.35 26.42 16.68
N ALA A 113 -15.34 27.32 16.69
CA ALA A 113 -16.52 27.19 17.55
C ALA A 113 -17.34 25.94 17.22
N ALA A 114 -17.55 25.65 15.93
CA ALA A 114 -18.28 24.45 15.50
C ALA A 114 -17.55 23.16 15.87
N ALA A 115 -16.23 23.10 15.66
CA ALA A 115 -15.41 21.95 16.02
C ALA A 115 -15.37 21.74 17.54
N ALA A 116 -15.20 22.80 18.33
CA ALA A 116 -15.20 22.74 19.79
C ALA A 116 -16.52 22.20 20.36
N ASP A 117 -17.67 22.58 19.77
CA ASP A 117 -18.98 22.02 20.13
C ASP A 117 -19.03 20.50 19.91
N LYS A 118 -18.48 20.01 18.79
CA LYS A 118 -18.40 18.57 18.51
C LYS A 118 -17.47 17.85 19.49
N PHE A 119 -16.27 18.40 19.71
CA PHE A 119 -15.25 17.80 20.58
C PHE A 119 -15.66 17.73 22.05
N ALA A 120 -16.56 18.62 22.51
CA ALA A 120 -17.12 18.56 23.86
C ALA A 120 -18.04 17.34 24.09
N SER A 121 -18.49 16.67 23.03
CA SER A 121 -19.33 15.48 23.15
C SER A 121 -18.51 14.28 23.65
N PRO A 122 -18.92 13.61 24.74
CA PRO A 122 -18.22 12.41 25.24
C PRO A 122 -18.29 11.23 24.26
N ASN A 123 -19.26 11.23 23.34
CA ASN A 123 -19.45 10.19 22.33
C ASN A 123 -18.94 10.64 20.94
N TRP A 124 -18.02 11.61 20.89
CA TRP A 124 -17.54 12.15 19.62
C TRP A 124 -16.91 11.07 18.73
N ALA A 125 -16.07 10.20 19.28
CA ALA A 125 -15.46 9.11 18.53
C ALA A 125 -16.50 8.18 17.87
N ASP A 126 -17.55 7.79 18.60
CA ASP A 126 -18.64 6.97 18.08
C ASP A 126 -19.44 7.70 17.00
N THR A 127 -19.62 9.01 17.18
CA THR A 127 -20.28 9.86 16.19
C THR A 127 -19.46 9.93 14.91
N VAL A 128 -18.13 10.08 15.00
CA VAL A 128 -17.25 10.09 13.83
C VAL A 128 -17.32 8.76 13.08
N LEU A 129 -17.20 7.63 13.79
CA LEU A 129 -17.31 6.29 13.17
C LEU A 129 -18.65 6.08 12.47
N SER A 130 -19.76 6.41 13.14
CA SER A 130 -21.11 6.31 12.58
C SER A 130 -21.28 7.21 11.35
N ARG A 131 -20.86 8.48 11.41
CA ARG A 131 -20.92 9.40 10.26
C ARG A 131 -19.99 9.01 9.12
N SER A 132 -18.96 8.22 9.42
CA SER A 132 -17.99 7.69 8.46
C SER A 132 -18.45 6.36 7.82
N ASN A 133 -19.51 5.75 8.33
CA ASN A 133 -19.94 4.38 8.01
C ASN A 133 -18.81 3.36 8.23
N VAL A 134 -18.12 3.45 9.38
CA VAL A 134 -16.99 2.58 9.74
C VAL A 134 -17.34 1.84 11.03
N ARG A 135 -17.32 0.51 10.96
CA ARG A 135 -17.61 -0.37 12.10
C ARG A 135 -16.41 -0.57 13.01
N ALA A 136 -15.26 -0.82 12.41
CA ALA A 136 -14.03 -1.14 13.10
C ALA A 136 -12.83 -0.60 12.33
N VAL A 137 -11.74 -0.37 13.06
CA VAL A 137 -10.46 0.07 12.51
C VAL A 137 -9.36 -0.82 13.05
N PHE A 138 -8.43 -1.21 12.19
CA PHE A 138 -7.21 -1.91 12.58
C PHE A 138 -6.24 -0.88 13.12
N LEU A 139 -5.65 -1.19 14.26
CA LEU A 139 -4.60 -0.42 14.89
C LEU A 139 -3.24 -0.84 14.33
N THR A 140 -2.19 -0.10 14.70
CA THR A 140 -0.80 -0.51 14.49
C THR A 140 -0.08 -0.34 15.82
N ASN A 141 -0.32 -1.29 16.73
CA ASN A 141 0.13 -1.21 18.12
C ASN A 141 1.63 -1.48 18.20
N ASP A 142 2.32 -0.71 19.04
CA ASP A 142 3.70 -1.04 19.41
C ASP A 142 3.78 -2.44 20.04
N PHE A 143 4.91 -3.11 19.84
CA PHE A 143 5.05 -4.50 20.25
C PHE A 143 4.86 -4.72 21.76
N ASP A 144 4.99 -3.70 22.61
CA ASP A 144 4.84 -3.74 24.06
C ASP A 144 3.51 -3.17 24.57
N ASP A 145 2.55 -2.88 23.69
CA ASP A 145 1.18 -2.49 24.07
C ASP A 145 0.51 -3.60 24.91
N ASP A 146 -0.19 -3.22 25.98
CA ASP A 146 -0.89 -4.14 26.87
C ASP A 146 -2.23 -4.61 26.29
N LEU A 147 -2.72 -3.95 25.24
CA LEU A 147 -3.97 -4.22 24.53
C LEU A 147 -5.20 -4.22 25.46
N GLN A 148 -5.16 -3.41 26.52
CA GLN A 148 -6.24 -3.29 27.51
C GLN A 148 -6.97 -1.96 27.39
N GLY A 149 -8.18 -1.88 27.96
CA GLY A 149 -8.89 -0.61 28.12
C GLY A 149 -9.58 -0.10 26.85
N PHE A 150 -9.75 -0.94 25.83
CA PHE A 150 -10.55 -0.68 24.64
C PHE A 150 -11.20 -1.96 24.10
N ASP A 151 -12.21 -1.80 23.25
CA ASP A 151 -12.89 -2.93 22.59
C ASP A 151 -12.08 -3.39 21.37
N THR A 152 -11.47 -4.57 21.45
CA THR A 152 -10.61 -5.14 20.40
C THR A 152 -11.40 -5.64 19.18
N ALA A 153 -12.73 -5.73 19.24
CA ALA A 153 -13.55 -5.97 18.05
C ALA A 153 -13.77 -4.70 17.22
N LYS A 154 -13.65 -3.54 17.86
CA LYS A 154 -13.81 -2.21 17.24
C LYS A 154 -12.47 -1.58 16.87
N TYR A 155 -11.48 -1.70 17.75
CA TYR A 155 -10.11 -1.25 17.55
C TYR A 155 -9.23 -2.49 17.49
N ILE A 156 -9.15 -3.08 16.30
CA ILE A 156 -8.59 -4.41 16.07
C ILE A 156 -7.06 -4.34 16.16
N PRO A 157 -6.41 -5.07 17.07
CA PRO A 157 -4.97 -4.99 17.21
C PRO A 157 -4.20 -5.52 15.98
N CYS A 158 -3.10 -4.86 15.63
CA CYS A 158 -2.09 -5.40 14.75
C CYS A 158 -0.71 -5.18 15.35
N LEU A 159 0.16 -6.19 15.24
CA LEU A 159 1.50 -6.14 15.80
C LEU A 159 2.42 -5.34 14.86
N ARG A 160 2.83 -4.15 15.28
CA ARG A 160 3.88 -3.38 14.62
C ARG A 160 5.24 -3.99 14.92
N THR A 161 6.02 -4.28 13.88
CA THR A 161 7.28 -5.03 14.02
C THR A 161 8.55 -4.24 13.68
N ASP A 162 8.44 -2.98 13.27
CA ASP A 162 9.57 -2.13 12.86
C ASP A 162 10.69 -2.09 13.93
N ASP A 163 10.33 -1.84 15.19
CA ASP A 163 11.29 -1.73 16.29
C ASP A 163 12.02 -3.06 16.53
N LEU A 164 11.29 -4.18 16.46
CA LEU A 164 11.84 -5.52 16.65
C LEU A 164 12.83 -5.86 15.53
N VAL A 165 12.53 -5.50 14.29
CA VAL A 165 13.38 -5.81 13.14
C VAL A 165 14.61 -4.89 13.10
N PHE A 166 14.43 -3.57 13.26
CA PHE A 166 15.47 -2.59 12.96
C PHE A 166 16.10 -1.91 14.18
N HIS A 167 15.54 -2.08 15.38
CA HIS A 167 15.93 -1.26 16.53
C HIS A 167 16.34 -2.05 17.78
N LEU A 168 16.57 -3.37 17.69
CA LEU A 168 17.12 -4.16 18.79
C LEU A 168 18.55 -3.77 19.21
N ALA A 169 19.25 -2.97 18.40
CA ALA A 169 20.53 -2.37 18.79
C ALA A 169 20.40 -1.32 19.89
N LYS A 170 19.23 -0.72 20.03
CA LYS A 170 18.91 0.26 21.05
C LYS A 170 18.61 -0.43 22.40
N PRO A 171 19.28 -0.06 23.51
CA PRO A 171 19.01 -0.63 24.82
C PRO A 171 17.55 -0.53 25.26
N GLU A 172 16.89 0.59 24.97
CA GLU A 172 15.49 0.85 25.30
C GLU A 172 14.54 -0.14 24.63
N THR A 173 14.76 -0.50 23.36
CA THR A 173 13.95 -1.49 22.65
C THR A 173 14.09 -2.88 23.28
N ARG A 174 15.33 -3.26 23.65
CA ARG A 174 15.58 -4.54 24.32
C ARG A 174 14.93 -4.59 25.70
N GLN A 175 15.02 -3.51 26.45
CA GLN A 175 14.38 -3.43 27.77
C GLN A 175 12.87 -3.56 27.67
N ARG A 176 12.23 -2.81 26.76
CA ARG A 176 10.78 -2.93 26.46
C ARG A 176 10.39 -4.37 26.12
N LEU A 177 11.18 -5.05 25.27
CA LEU A 177 10.92 -6.43 24.90
C LEU A 177 11.07 -7.40 26.09
N THR A 178 12.11 -7.25 26.90
CA THR A 178 12.28 -8.05 28.13
C THR A 178 11.10 -7.83 29.08
N ASP A 179 10.71 -6.58 29.31
CA ASP A 179 9.66 -6.21 30.27
C ASP A 179 8.30 -6.76 29.84
N CYS A 180 7.92 -6.62 28.57
CA CYS A 180 6.61 -7.06 28.09
C CYS A 180 6.53 -8.57 27.82
N SER A 181 7.66 -9.21 27.46
CA SER A 181 7.70 -10.67 27.25
C SER A 181 7.91 -11.47 28.53
N GLY A 182 8.51 -10.84 29.57
CA GLY A 182 8.96 -11.53 30.78
C GLY A 182 10.15 -12.47 30.55
N ILE A 183 10.83 -12.35 29.40
CA ILE A 183 11.93 -13.22 28.98
C ILE A 183 13.22 -12.41 28.92
N GLU A 184 14.20 -12.81 29.72
CA GLU A 184 15.53 -12.21 29.71
C GLU A 184 16.25 -12.50 28.39
N LEU A 185 16.65 -11.44 27.70
CA LEU A 185 17.38 -11.50 26.45
C LEU A 185 18.87 -11.82 26.69
N THR A 186 19.19 -13.11 26.60
CA THR A 186 20.58 -13.61 26.74
C THR A 186 21.31 -13.59 25.40
N GLY A 187 22.60 -13.94 25.38
CA GLY A 187 23.36 -14.13 24.12
C GLY A 187 22.84 -15.25 23.20
N SER A 188 21.89 -16.08 23.66
CA SER A 188 21.29 -17.16 22.87
C SER A 188 20.10 -16.68 22.04
N LEU A 189 20.02 -17.17 20.81
CA LEU A 189 18.86 -16.96 19.92
C LEU A 189 17.56 -17.54 20.48
N ASP A 190 17.61 -18.57 21.32
CA ASP A 190 16.40 -19.19 21.91
C ASP A 190 15.63 -18.17 22.76
N SER A 191 16.34 -17.33 23.51
CA SER A 191 15.71 -16.28 24.32
C SER A 191 15.04 -15.22 23.45
N LEU A 192 15.66 -14.82 22.33
CA LEU A 192 15.08 -13.88 21.38
C LEU A 192 13.84 -14.47 20.69
N ARG A 193 13.94 -15.70 20.16
CA ARG A 193 12.81 -16.39 19.53
C ARG A 193 11.64 -16.56 20.50
N SER A 194 11.92 -16.92 21.76
CA SER A 194 10.89 -17.07 22.79
C SER A 194 10.21 -15.73 23.11
N ALA A 195 10.98 -14.64 23.23
CA ALA A 195 10.44 -13.30 23.46
C ALA A 195 9.52 -12.85 22.30
N LEU A 196 9.95 -13.07 21.05
CA LEU A 196 9.14 -12.76 19.86
C LEU A 196 7.86 -13.59 19.83
N LYS A 197 7.96 -14.90 20.07
CA LYS A 197 6.80 -15.80 20.14
C LYS A 197 5.80 -15.38 21.21
N GLN A 198 6.28 -14.99 22.39
CA GLN A 198 5.41 -14.50 23.46
C GLN A 198 4.58 -13.29 23.01
N ARG A 199 5.16 -12.38 22.19
CA ARG A 199 4.39 -11.25 21.66
C ARG A 199 3.27 -11.71 20.73
N PHE A 200 3.49 -12.74 19.91
CA PHE A 200 2.41 -13.33 19.10
C PHE A 200 1.33 -13.94 19.98
N GLU A 201 1.69 -14.65 21.05
CA GLU A 201 0.73 -15.22 22.01
C GLU A 201 -0.13 -14.12 22.66
N HIS A 202 0.49 -13.01 23.10
CA HIS A 202 -0.20 -11.86 23.68
C HIS A 202 -1.17 -11.19 22.71
N PHE A 203 -0.71 -10.92 21.49
CA PHE A 203 -1.49 -10.23 20.46
C PHE A 203 -2.66 -11.10 19.98
N THR A 204 -2.42 -12.38 19.68
CA THR A 204 -3.47 -13.29 19.21
C THR A 204 -4.49 -13.60 20.30
N ALA A 205 -4.09 -13.71 21.57
CA ALA A 205 -5.02 -13.81 22.69
C ALA A 205 -5.93 -12.58 22.83
N SER A 206 -5.47 -11.43 22.34
CA SER A 206 -6.22 -10.16 22.34
C SER A 206 -6.99 -9.91 21.04
N GLY A 207 -7.03 -10.89 20.13
CA GLY A 207 -7.80 -10.81 18.88
C GLY A 207 -7.08 -10.11 17.73
N ALA A 208 -5.75 -10.00 17.78
CA ALA A 208 -4.98 -9.39 16.70
C ALA A 208 -5.20 -10.10 15.34
N LYS A 209 -5.18 -9.32 14.26
CA LYS A 209 -5.53 -9.81 12.92
C LYS A 209 -4.43 -9.71 11.87
N ALA A 210 -3.33 -9.02 12.18
CA ALA A 210 -2.17 -8.94 11.29
C ALA A 210 -0.89 -8.57 12.06
N CYS A 211 0.24 -8.75 11.39
CA CYS A 211 1.47 -8.03 11.67
C CYS A 211 1.68 -6.95 10.59
N ALA A 212 2.37 -5.86 10.92
CA ALA A 212 2.69 -4.81 9.97
C ALA A 212 4.14 -4.31 10.13
N ILE A 213 4.74 -3.90 9.01
CA ILE A 213 6.10 -3.34 8.98
C ILE A 213 6.31 -2.38 7.80
N SER A 214 7.04 -1.29 8.04
CA SER A 214 7.62 -0.48 6.98
C SER A 214 9.05 -0.89 6.67
N LEU A 215 9.38 -1.07 5.39
CA LEU A 215 10.66 -1.61 4.94
C LEU A 215 11.41 -0.61 4.06
N PRO A 216 12.72 -0.40 4.28
CA PRO A 216 13.51 0.43 3.40
C PRO A 216 13.72 -0.24 2.03
N PRO A 217 14.00 0.54 0.97
CA PRO A 217 14.14 0.00 -0.39
C PRO A 217 15.33 -0.97 -0.53
N THR A 218 16.29 -0.90 0.39
CA THR A 218 17.47 -1.77 0.47
C THR A 218 17.24 -3.08 1.24
N PHE A 219 16.07 -3.25 1.87
CA PHE A 219 15.79 -4.47 2.62
C PHE A 219 15.50 -5.64 1.68
N GLU A 220 16.26 -6.71 1.88
CA GLU A 220 16.12 -7.96 1.13
C GLU A 220 15.98 -9.11 2.15
N PRO A 221 14.77 -9.64 2.36
CA PRO A 221 14.55 -10.72 3.32
C PRO A 221 15.16 -12.03 2.82
N GLN A 222 16.01 -12.63 3.64
CA GLN A 222 16.64 -13.92 3.35
C GLN A 222 16.80 -14.69 4.66
N GLN A 223 16.75 -16.02 4.57
CA GLN A 223 17.04 -16.88 5.71
C GLN A 223 18.50 -16.68 6.16
N VAL A 224 18.69 -16.49 7.46
CA VAL A 224 20.01 -16.36 8.09
C VAL A 224 20.26 -17.62 8.91
N SER A 225 21.43 -18.24 8.77
CA SER A 225 21.78 -19.40 9.59
C SER A 225 21.92 -19.01 11.06
N ASP A 226 21.53 -19.93 11.97
CA ASP A 226 21.57 -19.66 13.41
C ASP A 226 22.97 -19.21 13.88
N GLY A 227 24.05 -19.84 13.40
CA GLY A 227 25.42 -19.41 13.77
C GLY A 227 25.77 -17.97 13.33
N ARG A 228 25.29 -17.53 12.15
CA ARG A 228 25.49 -16.14 11.70
C ARG A 228 24.66 -15.16 12.53
N ALA A 229 23.41 -15.53 12.83
CA ALA A 229 22.48 -14.74 13.63
C ALA A 229 22.95 -14.62 15.08
N GLU A 230 23.45 -15.69 15.70
CA GLU A 230 24.00 -15.70 17.06
C GLU A 230 25.22 -14.77 17.15
N THR A 231 26.14 -14.87 16.20
CA THR A 231 27.29 -13.95 16.11
C THR A 231 26.85 -12.48 15.98
N ALA A 232 25.79 -12.21 15.20
CA ALA A 232 25.25 -10.87 15.06
C ALA A 232 24.58 -10.38 16.34
N TRP A 233 23.81 -11.24 17.00
CA TRP A 233 23.12 -10.95 18.23
C TRP A 233 24.08 -10.66 19.39
N GLU A 234 25.11 -11.47 19.59
CA GLU A 234 26.16 -11.24 20.59
C GLU A 234 26.87 -9.89 20.36
N SER A 235 27.17 -9.57 19.09
CA SER A 235 27.81 -8.31 18.72
C SER A 235 26.91 -7.11 19.05
N VAL A 236 25.62 -7.20 18.73
CA VAL A 236 24.63 -6.16 19.01
C VAL A 236 24.39 -6.01 20.52
N LEU A 237 24.34 -7.09 21.29
CA LEU A 237 24.23 -7.01 22.75
C LEU A 237 25.43 -6.30 23.38
N ARG A 238 26.63 -6.53 22.85
CA ARG A 238 27.88 -5.95 23.39
C ARG A 238 28.12 -4.51 22.95
N GLN A 239 27.83 -4.18 21.69
CA GLN A 239 28.21 -2.92 21.06
C GLN A 239 27.02 -1.99 20.81
N GLY A 240 25.78 -2.49 20.92
CA GLY A 240 24.58 -1.72 20.67
C GLY A 240 24.55 -1.15 19.26
N ILE A 241 24.25 0.15 19.15
CA ILE A 241 24.23 0.91 17.90
C ILE A 241 25.59 1.06 17.21
N LEU A 242 26.69 0.71 17.90
CA LEU A 242 28.05 0.80 17.35
C LEU A 242 28.52 -0.53 16.72
N ALA A 243 27.66 -1.55 16.69
CA ALA A 243 27.99 -2.80 16.00
C ALA A 243 28.14 -2.57 14.48
N ASP A 244 28.89 -3.44 13.81
CA ASP A 244 29.07 -3.35 12.36
C ASP A 244 27.74 -3.55 11.61
N ASP A 245 27.55 -2.81 10.51
CA ASP A 245 26.33 -2.83 9.68
C ASP A 245 25.97 -4.25 9.19
N SER A 246 26.96 -5.11 8.96
CA SER A 246 26.73 -6.50 8.57
C SER A 246 26.04 -7.30 9.67
N HIS A 247 26.26 -6.97 10.96
CA HIS A 247 25.56 -7.58 12.09
C HIS A 247 24.15 -7.02 12.23
N HIS A 248 23.96 -5.71 12.06
CA HIS A 248 22.62 -5.11 12.04
C HIS A 248 21.76 -5.72 10.92
N THR A 249 22.32 -5.87 9.72
CA THR A 249 21.64 -6.49 8.57
C THR A 249 21.29 -7.94 8.83
N ALA A 250 22.25 -8.73 9.35
CA ALA A 250 22.01 -10.15 9.64
C ALA A 250 20.95 -10.35 10.73
N LEU A 251 20.97 -9.52 11.78
CA LEU A 251 19.97 -9.58 12.85
C LEU A 251 18.59 -9.16 12.34
N SER A 252 18.51 -8.07 11.56
CA SER A 252 17.22 -7.60 10.99
C SER A 252 16.59 -8.68 10.11
N ARG A 253 17.37 -9.30 9.22
CA ARG A 253 16.90 -10.42 8.38
C ARG A 253 16.46 -11.63 9.22
N PHE A 254 17.23 -11.99 10.24
CA PHE A 254 16.88 -13.08 11.14
C PHE A 254 15.57 -12.84 11.88
N VAL A 255 15.39 -11.65 12.47
CA VAL A 255 14.16 -11.30 13.20
C VAL A 255 12.98 -11.25 12.25
N PHE A 256 13.12 -10.57 11.11
CA PHE A 256 12.06 -10.53 10.08
C PHE A 256 11.64 -11.94 9.63
N TRP A 257 12.60 -12.82 9.37
CA TRP A 257 12.32 -14.20 8.97
C TRP A 257 11.61 -14.98 10.09
N THR A 258 12.03 -14.78 11.34
CA THR A 258 11.38 -15.38 12.52
C THR A 258 9.94 -14.88 12.68
N LEU A 259 9.68 -13.59 12.43
CA LEU A 259 8.32 -13.04 12.45
C LEU A 259 7.45 -13.67 11.36
N ALA A 260 8.00 -13.92 10.16
CA ALA A 260 7.27 -14.63 9.10
C ALA A 260 6.99 -16.11 9.47
N GLU A 261 7.92 -16.79 10.14
CA GLU A 261 7.68 -18.13 10.72
C GLU A 261 6.54 -18.11 11.75
N LEU A 262 6.48 -17.08 12.60
CA LEU A 262 5.42 -16.89 13.58
C LEU A 262 4.09 -16.51 12.91
N CYS A 263 4.09 -15.72 11.84
CA CYS A 263 2.88 -15.46 11.06
C CYS A 263 2.30 -16.75 10.45
N ASP A 264 3.15 -17.66 9.98
CA ASP A 264 2.72 -18.99 9.51
C ASP A 264 2.16 -19.84 10.67
N GLU A 265 2.85 -19.87 11.81
CA GLU A 265 2.42 -20.63 13.00
C GLU A 265 1.06 -20.15 13.54
N PHE A 266 0.85 -18.84 13.63
CA PHE A 266 -0.34 -18.22 14.23
C PHE A 266 -1.43 -17.88 13.20
N GLY A 267 -1.18 -18.11 11.91
CA GLY A 267 -2.15 -17.84 10.83
C GLY A 267 -2.47 -16.36 10.65
N LEU A 268 -1.48 -15.48 10.82
CA LEU A 268 -1.64 -14.03 10.64
C LEU A 268 -1.10 -13.59 9.28
N PRO A 269 -1.82 -12.74 8.53
CA PRO A 269 -1.24 -11.95 7.45
C PRO A 269 -0.11 -11.05 7.95
N PHE A 270 0.86 -10.77 7.07
CA PHE A 270 1.97 -9.87 7.35
C PHE A 270 2.02 -8.73 6.33
N ASP A 271 1.52 -7.57 6.74
CA ASP A 271 1.45 -6.36 5.92
C ASP A 271 2.85 -5.78 5.70
N LEU A 272 3.22 -5.59 4.43
CA LEU A 272 4.52 -5.06 4.01
C LEU A 272 4.36 -3.70 3.33
N MET A 273 4.81 -2.64 4.00
CA MET A 273 4.86 -1.28 3.46
C MET A 273 6.27 -0.99 2.93
N ILE A 274 6.47 -1.15 1.63
CA ILE A 274 7.81 -1.22 1.01
C ILE A 274 8.22 0.11 0.38
N GLY A 275 9.38 0.62 0.77
CA GLY A 275 10.12 1.66 0.03
C GLY A 275 10.50 2.92 0.79
N VAL A 276 10.29 3.00 2.11
CA VAL A 276 10.54 4.24 2.88
C VAL A 276 12.01 4.39 3.30
N ASN A 277 12.56 5.59 3.12
CA ASN A 277 13.79 6.03 3.74
C ASN A 277 13.45 7.04 4.85
N ARG A 278 13.83 6.70 6.08
CA ARG A 278 13.57 7.57 7.23
C ARG A 278 14.56 8.74 7.28
N GLY A 279 14.10 9.93 7.68
CA GLY A 279 14.96 11.09 7.95
C GLY A 279 15.73 11.64 6.75
N VAL A 280 15.19 11.56 5.54
CA VAL A 280 15.82 12.10 4.32
C VAL A 280 15.87 13.62 4.37
N TYR A 281 14.80 14.26 4.86
CA TYR A 281 14.80 15.70 5.14
C TYR A 281 15.06 15.94 6.63
N GLU A 282 16.35 15.99 7.00
CA GLU A 282 16.82 16.09 8.38
C GLU A 282 16.25 17.29 9.17
N SER A 283 15.95 18.39 8.48
CA SER A 283 15.41 19.62 9.06
C SER A 283 13.88 19.73 8.97
N GLY A 284 13.20 18.69 8.47
CA GLY A 284 11.74 18.67 8.35
C GLY A 284 11.02 18.67 9.69
N VAL A 285 9.71 18.91 9.64
CA VAL A 285 8.82 18.84 10.80
C VAL A 285 8.68 17.41 11.34
N PHE A 286 8.18 17.24 12.56
CA PHE A 286 7.86 15.98 13.18
C PHE A 286 6.98 15.14 12.24
N GLN A 287 7.40 13.89 11.99
CA GLN A 287 6.80 12.94 11.04
C GLN A 287 6.82 13.38 9.54
N GLY A 288 7.33 14.57 9.21
CA GLY A 288 7.45 15.09 7.83
C GLY A 288 8.89 15.08 7.30
N GLN A 289 9.68 14.07 7.65
CA GLN A 289 11.11 13.96 7.29
C GLN A 289 11.44 12.81 6.34
N ASP A 290 10.53 11.85 6.22
CA ASP A 290 10.77 10.60 5.51
C ASP A 290 10.50 10.80 4.02
N LEU A 291 11.25 10.14 3.16
CA LEU A 291 11.02 10.12 1.71
C LEU A 291 11.30 8.70 1.20
N TYR A 292 11.62 8.54 -0.08
CA TYR A 292 11.86 7.24 -0.68
C TYR A 292 12.88 7.30 -1.81
N ASP A 293 13.59 6.19 -2.00
CA ASP A 293 14.30 5.86 -3.22
C ASP A 293 13.46 4.88 -4.04
N SER A 294 13.01 5.30 -5.21
CA SER A 294 12.17 4.48 -6.11
C SER A 294 12.89 3.26 -6.70
N ARG A 295 14.21 3.14 -6.51
CA ARG A 295 15.03 2.00 -6.99
C ARG A 295 14.88 0.77 -6.09
N VAL A 296 13.65 0.26 -6.01
CA VAL A 296 13.29 -0.95 -5.28
C VAL A 296 12.53 -1.88 -6.21
N SER A 297 12.76 -3.19 -6.05
CA SER A 297 12.00 -4.23 -6.75
C SER A 297 11.56 -5.33 -5.80
N LEU A 298 10.35 -5.85 -6.02
CA LEU A 298 9.77 -6.99 -5.32
C LEU A 298 10.55 -8.29 -5.56
N ILE A 299 11.45 -8.34 -6.54
CA ILE A 299 12.35 -9.48 -6.74
C ILE A 299 13.22 -9.76 -5.52
N GLN A 300 13.52 -8.74 -4.72
CA GLN A 300 14.25 -8.84 -3.45
C GLN A 300 13.48 -9.68 -2.43
N TYR A 301 12.15 -9.75 -2.55
CA TYR A 301 11.25 -10.48 -1.65
C TYR A 301 10.95 -11.91 -2.12
N LYS A 302 11.52 -12.36 -3.24
CA LYS A 302 11.27 -13.70 -3.79
C LYS A 302 11.51 -14.83 -2.78
N ALA A 303 12.54 -14.71 -1.94
CA ALA A 303 12.87 -15.74 -0.96
C ALA A 303 11.76 -15.87 0.10
N LEU A 304 11.24 -14.73 0.57
CA LEU A 304 10.11 -14.67 1.50
C LEU A 304 8.85 -15.29 0.88
N PHE A 305 8.42 -14.81 -0.28
CA PHE A 305 7.16 -15.26 -0.89
C PHE A 305 7.16 -16.75 -1.23
N ASN A 306 8.31 -17.32 -1.62
CA ASN A 306 8.45 -18.76 -1.86
C ASN A 306 8.51 -19.59 -0.58
N ALA A 307 9.13 -19.08 0.49
CA ALA A 307 9.31 -19.84 1.73
C ALA A 307 8.03 -19.95 2.56
N PHE A 308 7.13 -18.96 2.47
CA PHE A 308 5.92 -18.89 3.30
C PHE A 308 4.63 -18.89 2.46
N PRO A 309 4.31 -19.98 1.76
CA PRO A 309 3.15 -20.05 0.86
C PRO A 309 1.80 -19.93 1.59
N LYS A 310 1.77 -20.11 2.92
CA LYS A 310 0.57 -20.02 3.77
C LYS A 310 0.37 -18.65 4.42
N VAL A 311 1.42 -17.82 4.48
CA VAL A 311 1.31 -16.47 5.03
C VAL A 311 0.85 -15.56 3.91
N THR A 312 -0.29 -14.88 4.10
CA THR A 312 -0.71 -13.84 3.17
C THR A 312 0.10 -12.58 3.43
N PHE A 313 0.63 -11.97 2.37
CA PHE A 313 1.37 -10.71 2.40
C PHE A 313 0.57 -9.62 1.69
N PRO A 314 -0.21 -8.81 2.43
CA PRO A 314 -0.75 -7.55 1.92
C PRO A 314 0.37 -6.55 1.69
N VAL A 315 0.65 -6.21 0.43
CA VAL A 315 1.78 -5.36 0.06
C VAL A 315 1.31 -3.99 -0.39
N SER A 316 1.87 -2.97 0.23
CA SER A 316 1.77 -1.57 -0.20
C SER A 316 3.13 -1.09 -0.68
N VAL A 317 3.18 -0.47 -1.87
CA VAL A 317 4.41 0.13 -2.42
C VAL A 317 4.34 1.64 -2.35
N LEU A 318 5.42 2.28 -1.89
CA LEU A 318 5.46 3.73 -1.71
C LEU A 318 5.55 4.49 -3.04
N ALA A 319 6.38 3.98 -3.95
CA ALA A 319 6.58 4.55 -5.27
C ALA A 319 5.59 3.93 -6.26
N SER A 320 4.75 4.76 -6.87
CA SER A 320 3.73 4.30 -7.83
C SER A 320 4.36 3.57 -9.04
N VAL A 321 5.61 3.86 -9.42
CA VAL A 321 6.33 3.10 -10.46
C VAL A 321 6.49 1.60 -10.14
N THR A 322 6.55 1.22 -8.87
CA THR A 322 6.62 -0.16 -8.41
C THR A 322 5.25 -0.86 -8.45
N ASN A 323 4.14 -0.12 -8.66
CA ASN A 323 2.81 -0.72 -8.71
C ASN A 323 2.65 -1.76 -9.83
N GLN A 324 3.25 -1.55 -11.00
CA GLN A 324 3.19 -2.51 -12.10
C GLN A 324 3.86 -3.85 -11.71
N GLU A 325 4.94 -3.79 -10.94
CA GLU A 325 5.57 -4.99 -10.40
C GLU A 325 4.67 -5.63 -9.35
N LEU A 326 4.09 -4.85 -8.42
CA LEU A 326 3.13 -5.36 -7.44
C LEU A 326 1.94 -6.07 -8.11
N VAL A 327 1.39 -5.52 -9.19
CA VAL A 327 0.34 -6.17 -10.00
C VAL A 327 0.81 -7.53 -10.50
N SER A 328 2.03 -7.59 -11.06
CA SER A 328 2.60 -8.84 -11.60
C SER A 328 2.84 -9.89 -10.51
N TYR A 329 3.30 -9.48 -9.32
CA TYR A 329 3.52 -10.40 -8.20
C TYR A 329 2.20 -10.88 -7.60
N ALA A 330 1.21 -10.01 -7.46
CA ALA A 330 -0.12 -10.39 -7.00
C ALA A 330 -0.90 -11.21 -8.05
N TRP A 331 -0.56 -11.10 -9.33
CA TRP A 331 -1.04 -12.00 -10.37
C TRP A 331 -0.46 -13.41 -10.17
N ILE A 332 0.86 -13.52 -9.96
CA ILE A 332 1.55 -14.83 -9.97
C ILE A 332 1.57 -15.53 -8.60
N PHE A 333 2.01 -14.86 -7.53
CA PHE A 333 2.18 -15.46 -6.21
C PHE A 333 0.84 -15.55 -5.47
N PRO A 334 0.34 -16.76 -5.10
CA PRO A 334 -0.94 -16.90 -4.41
C PRO A 334 -1.04 -16.11 -3.10
N ASN A 335 0.08 -15.94 -2.42
CA ASN A 335 0.18 -15.29 -1.12
C ASN A 335 0.51 -13.79 -1.18
N VAL A 336 0.67 -13.19 -2.36
CA VAL A 336 0.85 -11.73 -2.50
C VAL A 336 -0.48 -11.07 -2.85
N VAL A 337 -0.91 -10.11 -2.03
CA VAL A 337 -2.15 -9.34 -2.17
C VAL A 337 -1.80 -7.87 -2.28
N THR A 338 -2.49 -7.11 -3.14
CA THR A 338 -2.30 -5.65 -3.16
C THR A 338 -3.04 -4.99 -2.00
N ASN A 339 -2.38 -4.10 -1.28
CA ASN A 339 -2.95 -3.42 -0.12
C ASN A 339 -2.94 -1.90 -0.32
N GLY A 340 -4.12 -1.31 -0.53
CA GLY A 340 -4.34 0.13 -0.54
C GLY A 340 -3.39 0.97 -1.40
N HIS A 341 -3.25 2.24 -1.04
CA HIS A 341 -2.41 3.21 -1.75
C HIS A 341 -1.65 4.04 -0.71
N TRP A 342 -0.35 3.81 -0.58
CA TRP A 342 0.40 4.25 0.58
C TRP A 342 1.00 5.65 0.40
N TRP A 343 0.77 6.51 1.40
CA TRP A 343 1.47 7.77 1.64
C TRP A 343 1.59 8.67 0.41
N TYR A 344 2.76 8.80 -0.23
CA TYR A 344 2.94 9.66 -1.41
C TYR A 344 2.19 9.19 -2.66
N SER A 345 1.88 7.89 -2.76
CA SER A 345 1.01 7.34 -3.81
C SER A 345 -0.49 7.51 -3.49
N ASN A 346 -0.83 8.04 -2.31
CA ASN A 346 -2.20 8.26 -1.85
C ASN A 346 -2.81 9.57 -2.39
N THR A 347 -2.75 9.77 -3.70
CA THR A 347 -3.34 10.92 -4.38
C THR A 347 -4.19 10.47 -5.56
N PRO A 348 -5.26 11.20 -5.94
CA PRO A 348 -6.23 10.73 -6.93
C PRO A 348 -5.63 10.29 -8.27
N SER A 349 -4.59 10.98 -8.75
CA SER A 349 -3.92 10.65 -10.01
C SER A 349 -3.18 9.31 -9.95
N PHE A 350 -2.46 9.04 -8.87
CA PHE A 350 -1.77 7.76 -8.70
C PHE A 350 -2.73 6.64 -8.34
N ILE A 351 -3.72 6.90 -7.48
CA ILE A 351 -4.79 5.94 -7.17
C ILE A 351 -5.51 5.52 -8.44
N ALA A 352 -5.93 6.45 -9.29
CA ALA A 352 -6.67 6.12 -10.51
C ALA A 352 -5.85 5.20 -11.43
N ARG A 353 -4.58 5.55 -11.66
CA ARG A 353 -3.66 4.74 -12.47
C ARG A 353 -3.43 3.36 -11.87
N ASP A 354 -3.12 3.32 -10.58
CA ASP A 354 -2.66 2.11 -9.92
C ASP A 354 -3.83 1.15 -9.67
N ALA A 355 -4.99 1.67 -9.26
CA ALA A 355 -6.20 0.87 -9.06
C ALA A 355 -6.72 0.29 -10.39
N MET A 356 -6.67 1.04 -11.49
CA MET A 356 -7.06 0.52 -12.81
C MET A 356 -6.21 -0.70 -13.19
N ALA A 357 -4.88 -0.57 -13.13
CA ALA A 357 -3.97 -1.67 -13.45
C ALA A 357 -4.18 -2.92 -12.55
N ARG A 358 -4.62 -2.73 -11.30
CA ARG A 358 -4.94 -3.84 -10.39
C ARG A 358 -6.27 -4.49 -10.74
N LEU A 359 -7.33 -3.70 -10.94
CA LEU A 359 -8.69 -4.18 -11.20
C LEU A 359 -8.78 -5.02 -12.48
N GLU A 360 -7.99 -4.71 -13.51
CA GLU A 360 -8.03 -5.44 -14.79
C GLU A 360 -7.20 -6.73 -14.82
N ALA A 361 -6.17 -6.85 -13.97
CA ALA A 361 -5.18 -7.94 -14.08
C ALA A 361 -5.15 -8.89 -12.88
N ILE A 362 -5.48 -8.41 -11.68
CA ILE A 362 -5.32 -9.20 -10.45
C ILE A 362 -6.66 -9.89 -10.14
N PRO A 363 -6.66 -11.15 -9.66
CA PRO A 363 -7.88 -11.78 -9.16
C PRO A 363 -8.62 -10.86 -8.16
N GLN A 364 -9.94 -10.70 -8.35
CA GLN A 364 -10.77 -9.83 -7.50
C GLN A 364 -10.71 -10.18 -6.01
N THR A 365 -10.27 -11.39 -5.66
CA THR A 365 -10.14 -11.89 -4.28
C THR A 365 -8.81 -11.51 -3.60
N LYS A 366 -7.90 -10.82 -4.31
CA LYS A 366 -6.53 -10.53 -3.85
C LYS A 366 -6.22 -9.03 -3.83
N GLN A 367 -7.25 -8.21 -3.60
CA GLN A 367 -7.14 -6.75 -3.67
C GLN A 367 -7.84 -6.10 -2.49
N ILE A 368 -7.08 -5.61 -1.52
CA ILE A 368 -7.60 -4.67 -0.53
C ILE A 368 -7.54 -3.28 -1.15
N GLY A 369 -8.70 -2.70 -1.43
CA GLY A 369 -8.82 -1.48 -2.22
C GLY A 369 -8.18 -0.27 -1.54
N TYR A 370 -8.39 -0.11 -0.24
CA TYR A 370 -7.96 1.08 0.49
C TYR A 370 -7.87 0.88 2.00
N TYR A 371 -7.05 1.70 2.64
CA TYR A 371 -6.98 1.91 4.09
C TYR A 371 -6.65 3.38 4.37
N SER A 372 -7.04 3.91 5.52
CA SER A 372 -6.92 5.36 5.76
C SER A 372 -5.52 5.79 6.19
N ASP A 373 -4.76 4.92 6.88
CA ASP A 373 -3.48 5.29 7.49
C ASP A 373 -3.65 6.50 8.45
N ALA A 374 -4.82 6.60 9.10
CA ALA A 374 -5.19 7.76 9.89
C ALA A 374 -4.66 7.69 11.33
N TYR A 375 -4.24 8.84 11.86
CA TYR A 375 -3.87 9.01 13.28
C TYR A 375 -5.05 9.49 14.13
N LYS A 376 -6.10 10.03 13.49
CA LYS A 376 -7.35 10.49 14.09
C LYS A 376 -8.55 10.07 13.24
N LEU A 377 -9.63 9.64 13.89
CA LEU A 377 -10.81 9.06 13.23
C LEU A 377 -11.41 9.98 12.15
N GLU A 378 -11.31 11.30 12.33
CA GLU A 378 -11.85 12.28 11.40
C GLU A 378 -11.20 12.20 10.00
N PHE A 379 -9.97 11.69 9.89
CA PHE A 379 -9.30 11.49 8.61
C PHE A 379 -9.72 10.24 7.86
N VAL A 380 -10.43 9.31 8.51
CA VAL A 380 -10.85 8.05 7.87
C VAL A 380 -11.82 8.36 6.72
N TRP A 381 -12.91 9.09 7.00
CA TRP A 381 -13.92 9.37 5.99
C TRP A 381 -13.43 10.14 4.75
N PRO A 382 -12.76 11.30 4.85
CA PRO A 382 -12.38 12.08 3.66
C PRO A 382 -11.42 11.31 2.74
N LYS A 383 -10.54 10.47 3.30
CA LYS A 383 -9.62 9.63 2.52
C LYS A 383 -10.35 8.48 1.82
N PHE A 384 -11.22 7.75 2.54
CA PHE A 384 -12.06 6.73 1.91
C PHE A 384 -13.01 7.32 0.87
N ASP A 385 -13.54 8.52 1.10
CA ASP A 385 -14.44 9.17 0.17
C ASP A 385 -13.74 9.58 -1.13
N MET A 386 -12.53 10.11 -1.02
CA MET A 386 -11.65 10.34 -2.16
C MET A 386 -11.46 9.03 -2.95
N TYR A 387 -11.15 7.92 -2.28
CA TYR A 387 -10.97 6.64 -2.95
C TYR A 387 -12.26 6.13 -3.61
N ARG A 388 -13.42 6.22 -2.95
CA ARG A 388 -14.73 5.85 -3.53
C ARG A 388 -15.06 6.67 -4.78
N GLN A 389 -14.75 7.97 -4.79
CA GLN A 389 -14.92 8.81 -5.98
C GLN A 389 -14.02 8.35 -7.13
N VAL A 390 -12.77 7.97 -6.86
CA VAL A 390 -11.89 7.42 -7.91
C VAL A 390 -12.40 6.06 -8.40
N LEU A 391 -12.70 5.14 -7.48
CA LEU A 391 -13.14 3.78 -7.80
C LEU A 391 -14.45 3.78 -8.59
N SER A 392 -15.44 4.57 -8.19
CA SER A 392 -16.72 4.70 -8.92
C SER A 392 -16.53 5.19 -10.36
N ASN A 393 -15.63 6.14 -10.60
CA ASN A 393 -15.29 6.58 -11.95
C ASN A 393 -14.64 5.46 -12.76
N LEU A 394 -13.66 4.73 -12.20
CA LEU A 394 -13.02 3.60 -12.89
C LEU A 394 -14.03 2.50 -13.23
N LEU A 395 -14.89 2.14 -12.28
CA LEU A 395 -15.94 1.14 -12.47
C LEU A 395 -16.97 1.57 -13.53
N ALA A 396 -17.41 2.82 -13.51
CA ALA A 396 -18.36 3.34 -14.48
C ALA A 396 -17.77 3.45 -15.90
N GLU A 397 -16.57 4.03 -16.03
CA GLU A 397 -15.97 4.31 -17.33
C GLU A 397 -15.43 3.03 -17.99
N HIS A 398 -14.69 2.22 -17.23
CA HIS A 398 -14.02 1.05 -17.79
C HIS A 398 -14.91 -0.20 -17.76
N PHE A 399 -15.44 -0.58 -16.60
CA PHE A 399 -16.17 -1.84 -16.47
C PHE A 399 -17.56 -1.76 -17.09
N VAL A 400 -18.35 -0.75 -16.73
CA VAL A 400 -19.68 -0.56 -17.34
C VAL A 400 -19.57 -0.01 -18.76
N GLY A 401 -18.80 1.06 -18.95
CA GLY A 401 -18.70 1.76 -20.24
C GLY A 401 -17.96 0.97 -21.32
N PHE A 402 -16.71 0.58 -21.06
CA PHE A 402 -15.85 -0.07 -22.05
C PHE A 402 -16.07 -1.59 -22.15
N LEU A 403 -16.17 -2.30 -21.01
CA LEU A 403 -16.36 -3.75 -20.99
C LEU A 403 -17.83 -4.18 -21.05
N GLY A 404 -18.77 -3.24 -20.94
CA GLY A 404 -20.21 -3.53 -21.06
C GLY A 404 -20.79 -4.30 -19.88
N TRP A 405 -20.18 -4.23 -18.69
CA TRP A 405 -20.74 -4.83 -17.48
C TRP A 405 -22.06 -4.16 -17.08
N SER A 406 -22.90 -4.90 -16.37
CA SER A 406 -23.99 -4.30 -15.62
C SER A 406 -23.48 -3.44 -14.47
N GLU A 407 -24.31 -2.49 -14.03
CA GLU A 407 -24.00 -1.65 -12.87
C GLU A 407 -23.88 -2.50 -11.60
N GLU A 408 -24.73 -3.52 -11.45
CA GLU A 408 -24.73 -4.45 -10.33
C GLU A 408 -23.42 -5.22 -10.21
N GLN A 409 -22.86 -5.69 -11.34
CA GLN A 409 -21.55 -6.35 -11.36
C GLN A 409 -20.42 -5.40 -10.94
N ALA A 410 -20.47 -4.14 -11.39
CA ALA A 410 -19.48 -3.15 -11.02
C ALA A 410 -19.55 -2.79 -9.52
N ILE A 411 -20.77 -2.65 -8.98
CA ILE A 411 -21.00 -2.45 -7.54
C ILE A 411 -20.49 -3.65 -6.73
N ALA A 412 -20.77 -4.87 -7.17
CA ALA A 412 -20.30 -6.09 -6.51
C ALA A 412 -18.76 -6.17 -6.47
N LEU A 413 -18.07 -5.79 -7.56
CA LEU A 413 -16.61 -5.68 -7.58
C LEU A 413 -16.12 -4.60 -6.61
N GLY A 414 -16.77 -3.43 -6.58
CA GLY A 414 -16.47 -2.36 -5.64
C GLY A 414 -16.61 -2.80 -4.18
N HIS A 415 -17.68 -3.54 -3.86
CA HIS A 415 -17.87 -4.14 -2.53
C HIS A 415 -16.80 -5.18 -2.19
N ARG A 416 -16.46 -6.04 -3.14
CA ARG A 416 -15.41 -7.05 -2.97
C ARG A 416 -14.08 -6.42 -2.57
N VAL A 417 -13.66 -5.33 -3.24
CA VAL A 417 -12.36 -4.68 -2.96
C VAL A 417 -12.39 -3.76 -1.74
N LEU A 418 -13.53 -3.14 -1.41
CA LEU A 418 -13.65 -2.24 -0.25
C LEU A 418 -13.85 -2.98 1.07
N ARG A 419 -14.57 -4.10 1.07
CA ARG A 419 -15.01 -4.78 2.29
C ARG A 419 -14.80 -6.29 2.26
N GLY A 420 -15.27 -6.97 1.21
CA GLY A 420 -15.26 -8.44 1.17
C GLY A 420 -13.87 -9.07 1.33
N ASN A 421 -12.86 -8.51 0.66
CA ASN A 421 -11.48 -8.98 0.81
C ASN A 421 -10.89 -8.70 2.19
N VAL A 422 -11.28 -7.62 2.86
CA VAL A 422 -10.82 -7.34 4.23
C VAL A 422 -11.36 -8.40 5.18
N GLU A 423 -12.62 -8.79 5.04
CA GLU A 423 -13.22 -9.86 5.85
C GLU A 423 -12.54 -11.20 5.62
N ASP A 424 -12.33 -11.58 4.36
CA ASP A 424 -11.72 -12.88 4.01
C ASP A 424 -10.24 -12.97 4.40
N ILE A 425 -9.44 -11.95 4.09
CA ILE A 425 -7.98 -11.98 4.29
C ILE A 425 -7.62 -11.93 5.77
N PHE A 426 -8.32 -11.09 6.54
CA PHE A 426 -8.04 -10.91 7.96
C PHE A 426 -8.99 -11.71 8.86
N ASN A 427 -9.81 -12.61 8.28
CA ASN A 427 -10.76 -13.45 9.01
C ASN A 427 -11.62 -12.64 10.01
N ILE A 428 -12.25 -11.58 9.50
CA ILE A 428 -13.21 -10.76 10.26
C ILE A 428 -14.61 -11.33 10.02
N GLU A 429 -15.39 -11.51 11.08
CA GLU A 429 -16.77 -11.97 10.96
C GLU A 429 -17.61 -10.99 10.12
N SER A 430 -18.25 -11.55 9.10
CA SER A 430 -19.20 -10.81 8.26
C SER A 430 -20.51 -10.60 9.04
N THR A 431 -21.08 -9.40 8.97
CA THR A 431 -22.32 -9.05 9.68
C THR A 431 -23.60 -9.40 8.91
N GLY A 432 -23.53 -10.10 7.78
CA GLY A 432 -24.70 -10.53 7.02
C GLY A 432 -25.43 -9.40 6.26
N ASP A 433 -24.99 -8.16 6.41
CA ASP A 433 -25.49 -7.01 5.64
C ASP A 433 -24.78 -6.95 4.27
N GLY A 434 -25.16 -7.87 3.37
CA GLY A 434 -24.70 -7.83 1.97
C GLY A 434 -24.30 -9.17 1.38
N GLU A 435 -25.19 -10.18 1.43
CA GLU A 435 -25.15 -11.28 0.47
C GLU A 435 -25.49 -10.72 -0.94
N LEU A 436 -24.54 -10.03 -1.55
CA LEU A 436 -24.36 -10.11 -3.00
C LEU A 436 -23.50 -11.35 -3.21
N ASP A 437 -24.14 -12.51 -3.22
CA ASP A 437 -23.48 -13.80 -3.41
C ASP A 437 -22.61 -13.77 -4.68
N PRO A 438 -21.26 -13.85 -4.56
CA PRO A 438 -20.39 -13.86 -5.72
C PRO A 438 -20.24 -15.28 -6.31
N ARG A 439 -20.82 -16.32 -5.68
CA ARG A 439 -20.74 -17.68 -6.20
C ARG A 439 -22.03 -18.00 -6.94
N PRO A 440 -22.00 -18.24 -8.26
CA PRO A 440 -23.17 -18.80 -8.91
C PRO A 440 -23.52 -20.11 -8.23
N THR A 441 -24.78 -20.24 -7.82
CA THR A 441 -25.32 -21.45 -7.21
C THR A 441 -25.18 -22.62 -8.18
N ASP A 442 -25.15 -23.86 -7.68
CA ASP A 442 -25.12 -25.06 -8.53
C ASP A 442 -26.29 -25.04 -9.53
N ASP A 443 -27.43 -24.47 -9.16
CA ASP A 443 -28.60 -24.29 -10.03
C ASP A 443 -28.33 -23.29 -11.18
N GLU A 444 -27.60 -22.21 -10.93
CA GLU A 444 -27.19 -21.23 -11.96
C GLU A 444 -26.13 -21.79 -12.91
N LEU A 445 -25.18 -22.59 -12.38
CA LEU A 445 -24.20 -23.32 -13.20
C LEU A 445 -24.90 -24.34 -14.12
N THR A 446 -25.93 -25.01 -13.59
CA THR A 446 -26.74 -25.98 -14.36
C THR A 446 -27.60 -25.28 -15.42
N ALA A 447 -28.07 -24.06 -15.16
CA ALA A 447 -28.89 -23.27 -16.08
C ALA A 447 -28.13 -22.78 -17.33
N VAL A 448 -26.79 -22.63 -17.25
CA VAL A 448 -25.95 -22.16 -18.37
C VAL A 448 -25.69 -23.27 -19.42
N GLY A 449 -26.10 -24.51 -19.16
CA GLY A 449 -26.20 -25.57 -20.18
C GLY A 449 -24.89 -25.92 -20.90
N ARG A 450 -23.73 -25.56 -20.33
CA ARG A 450 -22.42 -26.00 -20.83
C ARG A 450 -22.15 -27.39 -20.27
N PRO A 451 -21.80 -28.39 -21.10
CA PRO A 451 -21.41 -29.69 -20.59
C PRO A 451 -20.17 -29.55 -19.72
N ASP A 452 -20.21 -30.13 -18.52
CA ASP A 452 -19.07 -30.23 -17.62
C ASP A 452 -17.87 -30.85 -18.36
N VAL A 453 -16.70 -30.24 -18.20
CA VAL A 453 -15.44 -30.88 -18.55
C VAL A 453 -15.21 -31.97 -17.52
N VAL A 454 -15.56 -33.21 -17.88
CA VAL A 454 -15.18 -34.39 -17.09
C VAL A 454 -13.68 -34.55 -17.20
N ILE A 455 -12.95 -34.14 -16.16
CA ILE A 455 -11.55 -34.53 -15.98
C ILE A 455 -11.59 -36.01 -15.55
N GLY A 456 -11.50 -36.91 -16.53
CA GLY A 456 -11.21 -38.31 -16.25
C GLY A 456 -9.73 -38.44 -15.90
N ASP A 457 -9.43 -39.17 -14.81
CA ASP A 457 -8.07 -39.60 -14.48
C ASP A 457 -7.45 -40.37 -15.66
N ARG A 458 -6.68 -39.67 -16.48
CA ARG A 458 -5.73 -40.30 -17.41
C ARG A 458 -4.41 -40.45 -16.66
N ASN A 459 -4.13 -41.68 -16.25
CA ASN A 459 -2.91 -42.07 -15.54
C ASN A 459 -1.66 -42.17 -16.44
N ASP A 460 -1.70 -41.63 -17.67
CA ASP A 460 -0.56 -41.63 -18.58
C ASP A 460 -0.29 -40.20 -19.09
N PRO A 461 1.00 -39.75 -19.11
CA PRO A 461 1.36 -38.47 -19.69
C PRO A 461 1.04 -38.45 -21.20
N PRO A 462 0.65 -37.31 -21.77
CA PRO A 462 0.33 -37.23 -23.19
C PRO A 462 1.57 -37.54 -24.03
N ASP A 463 1.44 -38.54 -24.90
CA ASP A 463 2.43 -38.89 -25.92
C ASP A 463 2.45 -37.79 -26.99
N ALA A 464 3.64 -37.24 -27.28
CA ALA A 464 3.85 -36.24 -28.32
C ALA A 464 3.35 -36.71 -29.71
N ALA A 465 3.23 -38.02 -29.94
CA ALA A 465 2.66 -38.57 -31.17
C ALA A 465 1.13 -38.43 -31.26
N SER A 466 0.41 -38.29 -30.14
CA SER A 466 -1.05 -38.15 -30.13
C SER A 466 -1.52 -36.75 -30.54
N VAL A 467 -0.75 -35.72 -30.20
CA VAL A 467 -1.02 -34.31 -30.55
C VAL A 467 -0.86 -34.05 -32.05
N ALA A 468 -0.03 -34.84 -32.74
CA ALA A 468 0.17 -34.70 -34.18
C ALA A 468 -1.09 -35.06 -35.01
N SER A 469 -2.01 -35.83 -34.44
CA SER A 469 -3.26 -36.24 -35.12
C SER A 469 -4.43 -35.27 -34.94
N GLU A 470 -4.28 -34.28 -34.04
CA GLU A 470 -5.27 -33.23 -33.75
C GLU A 470 -4.87 -31.87 -34.34
N LEU A 471 -3.75 -31.80 -35.06
CA LEU A 471 -3.38 -30.63 -35.85
C LEU A 471 -4.26 -30.57 -37.11
N ASP A 472 -4.95 -29.45 -37.31
CA ASP A 472 -5.69 -29.19 -38.55
C ASP A 472 -4.76 -29.37 -39.76
N ALA A 473 -5.21 -30.19 -40.73
CA ALA A 473 -4.41 -30.58 -41.88
C ALA A 473 -4.17 -29.44 -42.89
N GLU A 474 -4.84 -28.31 -42.72
CA GLU A 474 -4.64 -27.12 -43.54
C GLU A 474 -4.11 -25.96 -42.68
N PRO A 475 -2.96 -25.37 -43.04
CA PRO A 475 -2.52 -24.14 -42.41
C PRO A 475 -3.55 -23.04 -42.68
N LEU A 476 -3.86 -22.26 -41.65
CA LEU A 476 -4.64 -21.02 -41.78
C LEU A 476 -4.03 -20.15 -42.88
N ASP A 477 -4.77 -19.95 -43.97
CA ASP A 477 -4.40 -19.05 -45.06
C ASP A 477 -4.45 -17.62 -44.55
N VAL A 478 -3.30 -17.11 -44.12
CA VAL A 478 -3.12 -15.72 -43.68
C VAL A 478 -2.99 -14.73 -44.83
N GLY A 479 -3.19 -15.16 -46.08
CA GLY A 479 -3.07 -14.32 -47.26
C GLY A 479 -1.66 -13.78 -47.50
N ASP A 480 -1.45 -13.21 -48.69
CA ASP A 480 -0.20 -12.54 -49.03
C ASP A 480 -0.11 -11.21 -48.27
N LEU A 481 0.69 -11.17 -47.20
CA LEU A 481 0.98 -9.96 -46.43
C LEU A 481 1.92 -8.98 -47.16
N THR A 482 2.20 -9.23 -48.44
CA THR A 482 2.85 -8.25 -49.34
C THR A 482 1.91 -7.86 -50.48
N GLY A 483 0.84 -7.16 -50.11
CA GLY A 483 -0.11 -6.58 -51.06
C GLY A 483 0.57 -5.67 -52.09
N SER A 484 0.23 -5.90 -53.35
CA SER A 484 0.47 -4.99 -54.48
C SER A 484 -0.12 -3.61 -54.21
N GLU A 485 0.62 -2.58 -54.64
CA GLU A 485 0.28 -1.16 -54.60
C GLU A 485 -1.19 -0.89 -55.00
N ASP A 486 -2.02 -0.40 -54.07
CA ASP A 486 -2.94 0.73 -54.29
C ASP A 486 -3.66 1.18 -52.99
N GLU A 487 -3.31 2.40 -52.58
CA GLU A 487 -3.99 3.42 -51.77
C GLU A 487 -4.99 3.06 -50.65
N THR A 488 -4.54 3.18 -49.38
CA THR A 488 -4.96 4.20 -48.37
C THR A 488 -4.74 3.71 -46.92
N SER A 489 -3.50 3.79 -46.42
CA SER A 489 -3.24 3.73 -44.96
C SER A 489 -2.04 4.59 -44.58
N THR A 490 -2.16 5.26 -43.45
CA THR A 490 -1.23 6.25 -42.87
C THR A 490 0.22 5.75 -42.75
N ASN A 491 1.13 6.38 -43.49
CA ASN A 491 2.56 6.08 -43.50
C ASN A 491 3.27 6.58 -42.22
N ILE A 492 3.87 5.65 -41.47
CA ILE A 492 4.93 5.96 -40.50
C ILE A 492 6.18 6.31 -41.29
N ARG A 493 6.77 7.50 -41.05
CA ARG A 493 8.04 7.94 -41.65
C ARG A 493 9.15 7.90 -40.60
N PRO A 494 10.33 7.32 -40.91
CA PRO A 494 11.54 7.51 -40.13
C PRO A 494 12.02 8.97 -40.22
N LEU A 495 12.54 9.50 -39.11
CA LEU A 495 13.04 10.89 -39.00
C LEU A 495 14.51 11.07 -39.42
N GLY A 496 15.15 10.03 -39.97
CA GLY A 496 16.48 10.09 -40.58
C GLY A 496 16.39 9.71 -42.06
N GLY A 497 17.09 10.43 -42.93
CA GLY A 497 16.95 10.42 -44.39
C GLY A 497 17.37 9.16 -45.14
N ASP A 498 17.44 7.98 -44.50
CA ASP A 498 17.92 6.75 -45.14
C ASP A 498 16.78 5.76 -45.38
N SER A 499 16.56 5.42 -46.65
CA SER A 499 15.43 4.61 -47.10
C SER A 499 15.65 3.08 -47.00
N GLN A 500 16.71 2.61 -46.36
CA GLN A 500 16.97 1.18 -46.15
C GLN A 500 18.04 0.94 -45.07
N PHE A 501 17.72 0.12 -44.06
CA PHE A 501 18.71 -0.39 -43.11
C PHE A 501 19.21 -1.75 -43.60
N VAL A 502 20.46 -1.82 -44.06
CA VAL A 502 21.15 -3.07 -44.38
C VAL A 502 22.29 -3.21 -43.39
N ALA A 503 22.15 -4.09 -42.40
CA ALA A 503 23.22 -4.35 -41.44
C ALA A 503 24.33 -5.18 -42.12
N ASP A 504 25.54 -4.64 -42.22
CA ASP A 504 26.74 -5.43 -42.49
C ASP A 504 27.30 -5.96 -41.17
N ASP A 505 27.78 -7.21 -41.15
CA ASP A 505 28.33 -7.91 -39.98
C ASP A 505 29.61 -7.25 -39.42
N SER A 506 30.10 -6.22 -40.10
CA SER A 506 31.25 -5.41 -39.71
C SER A 506 30.87 -4.23 -38.79
N ASP A 507 29.61 -3.76 -38.80
CA ASP A 507 29.13 -2.61 -38.03
C ASP A 507 28.75 -2.96 -36.57
N LEU A 508 28.55 -4.24 -36.28
CA LEU A 508 28.16 -4.74 -34.94
C LEU A 508 29.35 -5.22 -34.09
N ARG A 509 30.60 -4.97 -34.53
CA ARG A 509 31.79 -5.40 -33.78
C ARG A 509 32.31 -4.30 -32.86
N LEU A 510 32.14 -4.52 -31.56
CA LEU A 510 32.76 -3.70 -30.50
C LEU A 510 34.28 -3.62 -30.68
N LYS A 511 34.84 -2.41 -30.70
CA LYS A 511 36.29 -2.17 -30.68
C LYS A 511 36.66 -1.63 -29.31
N ASN A 512 37.81 -2.05 -28.78
CA ASN A 512 38.27 -1.52 -27.50
C ASN A 512 38.82 -0.10 -27.70
N ASP A 513 38.41 0.82 -26.83
CA ASP A 513 38.96 2.16 -26.76
C ASP A 513 40.48 2.09 -26.52
N PRO A 514 41.32 2.71 -27.37
CA PRO A 514 42.77 2.57 -27.29
C PRO A 514 43.41 3.27 -26.07
N ARG A 515 42.66 4.04 -25.28
CA ARG A 515 43.12 4.70 -24.05
C ARG A 515 42.58 4.02 -22.79
N THR A 516 41.35 3.51 -22.80
CA THR A 516 40.71 2.92 -21.60
C THR A 516 40.58 1.40 -21.66
N GLY A 517 40.60 0.80 -22.84
CA GLY A 517 40.49 -0.65 -23.06
C GLY A 517 39.06 -1.19 -22.98
N GLU A 518 38.05 -0.35 -22.78
CA GLU A 518 36.63 -0.77 -22.73
C GLU A 518 36.04 -0.92 -24.14
N PRO A 519 35.20 -1.94 -24.40
CA PRO A 519 34.58 -2.17 -25.70
C PRO A 519 33.49 -1.12 -26.00
N THR A 520 33.64 -0.40 -27.12
CA THR A 520 32.69 0.63 -27.58
C THR A 520 32.28 0.40 -29.04
N LEU A 521 31.10 0.91 -29.41
CA LEU A 521 30.61 0.91 -30.80
C LEU A 521 31.28 2.06 -31.57
N PRO A 522 31.65 1.87 -32.84
CA PRO A 522 32.17 2.95 -33.67
C PRO A 522 31.07 4.00 -33.90
N VAL A 523 31.39 5.28 -33.66
CA VAL A 523 30.54 6.42 -33.99
C VAL A 523 31.16 7.07 -35.23
N ASP A 524 30.39 7.21 -36.31
CA ASP A 524 30.86 7.89 -37.51
C ASP A 524 31.08 9.39 -37.21
N GLU A 525 32.34 9.82 -37.28
CA GLU A 525 32.73 11.23 -37.20
C GLU A 525 32.56 11.88 -38.58
N ASP A 526 31.32 12.20 -38.98
CA ASP A 526 31.09 13.11 -40.11
C ASP A 526 29.68 13.75 -40.00
N GLU A 527 29.49 14.64 -39.03
CA GLU A 527 28.49 15.72 -39.13
C GLU A 527 28.94 16.91 -38.26
N THR A 528 29.97 17.62 -38.73
CA THR A 528 30.25 18.98 -38.25
C THR A 528 29.32 19.95 -38.97
N ASP A 529 28.31 20.48 -38.27
CA ASP A 529 27.62 21.70 -38.73
C ASP A 529 27.93 22.88 -37.81
N LYS A 530 28.50 23.92 -38.43
CA LYS A 530 28.96 25.17 -37.81
C LYS A 530 27.82 26.20 -37.78
N PRO A 531 27.91 27.22 -36.90
CA PRO A 531 26.81 28.14 -36.64
C PRO A 531 26.71 29.24 -37.70
N SER A 532 25.47 29.66 -37.99
CA SER A 532 25.13 30.98 -38.52
C SER A 532 23.80 31.45 -37.94
#